data_AF-A0A653W990-F1
#
_entry.id   AF-A0A653W990-F1
#
_cell.length_a   1.000
_cell.length_b   1.000
_cell.length_c   1.000
_cell.angle_alpha   90.00
_cell.angle_beta   90.00
_cell.angle_gamma   90.00
#
_symmetry.space_group_name_H-M   'P 1'
#
loop_
_entity.id
_entity.type
_entity.pdbx_description
1 polymer ?
#
loop_
_entity_poly.entity_id
_entity_poly.type
_entity_poly.pdbx_seq_one_letter_code
_entity_poly.pdbx_strand_id
1 'polypeptide(L)'
;MQLGRLFGILAIFCGGIFTYLGYGMMETTGSVFKFVLAAPVFVLIGIAMFVFPGGDITTTESKNKTKDPKVWVSDAPKNHKIAWAIAGVIGFIISITVFKI
;
A
#
# COMPACT_ATOMS: atom_id res chain seq x y z
N MET A 1 1.65 -9.35 -15.95
CA MET A 1 2.08 -8.55 -14.78
C MET A 1 1.85 -9.37 -13.52
N GLN A 2 2.75 -9.30 -12.54
CA GLN A 2 2.55 -10.00 -11.26
C GLN A 2 1.42 -9.34 -10.47
N LEU A 3 0.64 -10.16 -9.77
CA LEU A 3 -0.56 -9.72 -9.04
C LEU A 3 -0.20 -8.71 -7.93
N GLY A 4 0.91 -8.92 -7.21
CA GLY A 4 1.36 -7.97 -6.19
C GLY A 4 1.76 -6.60 -6.73
N ARG A 5 2.30 -6.52 -7.95
CA ARG A 5 2.52 -5.21 -8.61
C ARG A 5 1.20 -4.49 -8.88
N LEU A 6 0.12 -5.22 -9.18
CA LEU A 6 -1.18 -4.62 -9.45
C LEU A 6 -1.77 -4.06 -8.15
N PHE A 7 -1.73 -4.84 -7.07
CA PHE A 7 -2.11 -4.35 -5.75
C PHE A 7 -1.24 -3.16 -5.30
N GLY A 8 0.06 -3.19 -5.62
CA GLY A 8 0.97 -2.07 -5.36
C GLY A 8 0.53 -0.78 -6.05
N ILE A 9 0.23 -0.84 -7.36
CA ILE A 9 -0.27 0.33 -8.11
C ILE A 9 -1.58 0.85 -7.52
N LEU A 10 -2.53 -0.04 -7.22
CA LEU A 10 -3.81 0.34 -6.62
C LEU A 10 -3.63 1.00 -5.26
N ALA A 11 -2.72 0.47 -4.42
CA ALA A 11 -2.40 1.04 -3.12
C ALA A 11 -1.76 2.43 -3.23
N ILE A 12 -0.86 2.64 -4.20
CA ILE A 12 -0.27 3.97 -4.49
C ILE A 12 -1.37 4.96 -4.89
N PHE A 13 -2.26 4.57 -5.80
CA PHE A 13 -3.35 5.44 -6.25
C PHE A 13 -4.30 5.81 -5.11
N CYS A 14 -4.79 4.81 -4.36
CA CYS A 14 -5.68 5.04 -3.24
C CYS A 14 -5.00 5.88 -2.15
N GLY A 15 -3.75 5.57 -1.80
CA GLY A 15 -2.98 6.32 -0.82
C GLY A 15 -2.72 7.77 -1.27
N GLY A 16 -2.43 8.01 -2.55
CA GLY A 16 -2.24 9.34 -3.10
C GLY A 16 -3.50 10.20 -3.03
N ILE A 17 -4.65 9.63 -3.43
CA ILE A 17 -5.95 10.30 -3.33
C ILE A 17 -6.28 10.65 -1.88
N PHE A 18 -6.12 9.71 -0.95
CA PHE A 18 -6.39 9.98 0.46
C PHE A 18 -5.42 11.02 1.04
N THR A 19 -4.15 11.00 0.64
CA THR A 19 -3.17 12.01 1.08
C THR A 19 -3.57 13.40 0.61
N TYR A 20 -3.99 13.54 -0.66
CA TYR A 20 -4.49 14.79 -1.21
C TYR A 20 -5.72 15.31 -0.46
N LEU A 21 -6.71 14.43 -0.19
CA LEU A 21 -7.90 14.80 0.58
C LEU A 21 -7.54 15.22 2.01
N GLY A 22 -6.63 14.49 2.67
CA GLY A 22 -6.17 14.81 4.02
C GLY A 22 -5.47 16.15 4.11
N TYR A 23 -4.62 16.46 3.13
CA TYR A 23 -3.97 17.76 3.04
C TYR A 23 -5.00 18.90 2.88
N GLY A 24 -5.94 18.75 1.94
CA GLY A 24 -7.00 19.75 1.73
C GLY A 24 -7.89 19.95 2.97
N MET A 25 -8.17 18.88 3.71
CA MET A 25 -8.90 18.96 4.98
C MET A 25 -8.13 19.68 6.08
N MET A 26 -6.82 19.44 6.18
CA MET A 26 -5.96 20.11 7.16
C MET A 26 -5.93 21.62 6.90
N GLU A 27 -5.77 22.04 5.66
CA GLU A 27 -5.74 23.46 5.27
C GLU A 27 -7.09 24.16 5.52
N THR A 28 -8.21 23.45 5.36
CA THR A 28 -9.56 24.05 5.45
C THR A 28 -10.17 24.00 6.85
N THR A 29 -9.92 22.93 7.61
CA THR A 29 -10.59 22.66 8.89
C THR A 29 -9.63 22.49 10.07
N GLY A 30 -8.31 22.39 9.82
CA GLY A 30 -7.31 22.10 10.85
C GLY A 30 -7.39 20.68 11.43
N SER A 31 -8.21 19.80 10.83
CA SER A 31 -8.46 18.44 11.30
C SER A 31 -8.54 17.47 10.13
N VAL A 32 -8.17 16.22 10.37
CA VAL A 32 -8.16 15.15 9.36
C VAL A 32 -8.87 13.92 9.90
N PHE A 33 -9.68 13.27 9.08
CA PHE A 33 -10.32 12.01 9.49
C PHE A 33 -9.27 10.93 9.77
N LYS A 34 -9.47 10.17 10.85
CA LYS A 34 -8.53 9.13 11.30
C LYS A 34 -8.17 8.10 10.23
N PHE A 35 -9.08 7.78 9.30
CA PHE A 35 -8.79 6.82 8.23
C PHE A 35 -7.80 7.36 7.19
N VAL A 36 -7.70 8.68 7.04
CA VAL A 36 -6.77 9.34 6.10
C VAL A 36 -5.32 9.24 6.61
N LEU A 37 -5.12 8.92 7.89
CA LEU A 37 -3.80 8.59 8.43
C LEU A 37 -3.21 7.31 7.84
N ALA A 38 -4.04 6.43 7.29
CA ALA A 38 -3.53 5.27 6.56
C ALA A 38 -2.97 5.67 5.18
N ALA A 39 -3.19 6.89 4.69
CA ALA A 39 -2.83 7.27 3.32
C ALA A 39 -1.33 7.15 3.02
N PRO A 40 -0.40 7.68 3.85
CA PRO A 40 1.04 7.52 3.61
C PRO A 40 1.50 6.05 3.76
N VAL A 41 0.82 5.29 4.63
CA VAL A 41 1.02 3.84 4.78
C VAL A 41 0.68 3.11 3.47
N PHE A 42 -0.47 3.40 2.88
CA PHE A 42 -0.90 2.80 1.61
C PHE A 42 0.05 3.15 0.45
N VAL A 43 0.53 4.40 0.37
CA VAL A 43 1.49 4.81 -0.66
C VAL A 43 2.79 4.02 -0.52
N LEU A 44 3.38 3.97 0.67
CA LEU A 44 4.67 3.31 0.86
C LEU A 44 4.59 1.79 0.77
N ILE A 45 3.54 1.17 1.31
CA ILE A 45 3.28 -0.25 1.08
C ILE A 45 3.07 -0.52 -0.41
N GLY A 46 2.36 0.36 -1.12
CA GLY A 46 2.15 0.22 -2.55
C GLY A 46 3.45 0.28 -3.37
N ILE A 47 4.35 1.20 -3.05
CA ILE A 47 5.70 1.28 -3.63
C ILE A 47 6.49 0.00 -3.31
N ALA A 48 6.44 -0.46 -2.05
CA ALA A 48 7.13 -1.67 -1.65
C ALA A 48 6.58 -2.91 -2.37
N MET A 49 5.28 -3.01 -2.60
CA MET A 49 4.65 -4.08 -3.38
C MET A 49 4.95 -4.00 -4.88
N PHE A 50 5.21 -2.79 -5.40
CA PHE A 50 5.61 -2.62 -6.79
C PHE A 50 7.04 -3.17 -7.03
N VAL A 51 7.97 -2.86 -6.12
CA VAL A 51 9.36 -3.34 -6.17
C VAL A 51 9.46 -4.81 -5.76
N PHE A 52 8.74 -5.20 -4.70
CA PHE A 52 8.70 -6.55 -4.13
C PHE A 52 7.29 -7.15 -4.28
N PRO A 53 6.94 -7.73 -5.44
CA PRO A 53 5.59 -8.22 -5.77
C PRO A 53 5.08 -9.43 -4.99
N GLY A 54 5.88 -10.02 -4.12
CA GLY A 54 5.48 -11.20 -3.35
C GLY A 54 5.65 -12.51 -4.13
N GLY A 55 4.66 -13.40 -4.02
CA GLY A 55 4.66 -14.74 -4.61
C GLY A 55 4.47 -14.75 -6.12
N ASP A 56 4.83 -15.86 -6.77
CA ASP A 56 4.84 -15.99 -8.23
C ASP A 56 3.47 -16.33 -8.83
N ILE A 57 2.62 -15.30 -8.89
CA ILE A 57 1.31 -15.35 -9.53
C ILE A 57 1.09 -14.11 -10.39
N THR A 58 0.66 -14.34 -11.62
CA THR A 58 0.28 -13.29 -12.57
C THR A 58 -1.19 -12.92 -12.46
N THR A 59 -1.52 -11.71 -12.91
CA THR A 59 -2.91 -11.23 -13.02
C THR A 59 -3.78 -12.14 -13.89
N THR A 60 -3.20 -12.74 -14.92
CA THR A 60 -3.91 -13.65 -15.84
C THR A 60 -4.21 -14.99 -15.19
N GLU A 61 -3.25 -15.56 -14.44
CA GLU A 61 -3.47 -16.81 -13.69
C GLU A 61 -4.54 -16.64 -12.61
N SER A 62 -4.55 -15.51 -11.91
CA SER A 62 -5.58 -15.18 -10.94
C SER A 62 -6.96 -15.02 -11.61
N LYS A 63 -7.03 -14.29 -12.74
CA LYS A 63 -8.27 -14.08 -13.49
C LYS A 63 -8.85 -15.38 -14.03
N ASN A 64 -8.00 -16.25 -14.55
CA ASN A 64 -8.38 -17.55 -15.10
C ASN A 64 -8.55 -18.62 -14.01
N LYS A 65 -8.39 -18.26 -12.72
CA LYS A 65 -8.50 -19.14 -11.55
C LYS A 65 -7.59 -20.37 -11.61
N THR A 66 -6.45 -20.26 -12.30
CA THR A 66 -5.47 -21.36 -12.41
C THR A 66 -4.59 -21.47 -11.16
N LYS A 67 -4.45 -20.38 -10.40
CA LYS A 67 -3.79 -20.33 -9.09
C LYS A 67 -4.67 -19.55 -8.11
N ASP A 68 -4.67 -19.95 -6.83
CA ASP A 68 -5.33 -19.20 -5.76
C ASP A 68 -4.69 -17.81 -5.65
N PRO A 69 -5.47 -16.71 -5.67
CA PRO A 69 -4.93 -15.38 -5.43
C PRO A 69 -4.05 -15.31 -4.19
N LYS A 70 -4.37 -16.01 -3.10
CA LYS A 70 -3.61 -15.97 -1.84
C LYS A 70 -2.13 -16.32 -1.99
N VAL A 71 -1.75 -17.00 -3.07
CA VAL A 71 -0.37 -17.32 -3.45
C VAL A 71 0.52 -16.07 -3.46
N TRP A 72 -0.02 -14.89 -3.82
CA TRP A 72 0.78 -13.66 -3.82
C TRP A 72 1.32 -13.29 -2.42
N VAL A 73 0.64 -13.70 -1.35
CA VAL A 73 1.08 -13.49 0.05
C VAL A 73 1.68 -14.75 0.66
N SER A 74 1.07 -15.92 0.47
CA SER A 74 1.51 -17.16 1.12
C SER A 74 2.93 -17.51 0.68
N ASP A 75 3.19 -17.43 -0.61
CA ASP A 75 4.44 -17.86 -1.25
C ASP A 75 5.44 -16.70 -1.39
N ALA A 76 5.09 -15.51 -0.88
CA ALA A 76 6.00 -14.38 -0.89
C ALA A 76 7.26 -14.69 -0.05
N PRO A 77 8.47 -14.44 -0.60
CA PRO A 77 9.71 -14.54 0.14
C PRO A 77 9.67 -13.71 1.44
N LYS A 78 10.34 -14.18 2.49
CA LYS A 78 10.39 -13.46 3.78
C LYS A 78 10.87 -12.01 3.62
N ASN A 79 11.84 -11.79 2.74
CA ASN A 79 12.39 -10.46 2.47
C ASN A 79 11.34 -9.49 1.89
N HIS A 80 10.39 -9.98 1.09
CA HIS A 80 9.31 -9.15 0.55
C HIS A 80 8.34 -8.75 1.67
N LYS A 81 7.97 -9.70 2.54
CA LYS A 81 7.12 -9.44 3.71
C LYS A 81 7.76 -8.43 4.66
N ILE A 82 9.07 -8.55 4.89
CA ILE A 82 9.85 -7.60 5.69
C ILE A 82 9.84 -6.21 5.03
N ALA A 83 10.08 -6.11 3.72
CA ALA A 83 10.05 -4.84 3.01
C ALA A 83 8.68 -4.15 3.12
N TRP A 84 7.58 -4.89 2.98
CA TRP A 84 6.23 -4.35 3.15
C TRP A 84 5.96 -3.88 4.58
N ALA A 85 6.41 -4.65 5.58
CA ALA A 85 6.26 -4.28 6.98
C ALA A 85 7.04 -3.01 7.32
N ILE A 86 8.31 -2.92 6.89
CA ILE A 86 9.15 -1.73 7.09
C ILE A 86 8.52 -0.52 6.38
N ALA A 87 8.06 -0.67 5.15
CA ALA A 87 7.39 0.40 4.43
C ALA A 87 6.11 0.88 5.14
N GLY A 88 5.34 -0.05 5.70
CA GLY A 88 4.17 0.28 6.51
C GLY A 88 4.51 1.08 7.78
N VAL A 89 5.56 0.67 8.50
CA VAL A 89 6.04 1.40 9.69
C VAL A 89 6.53 2.79 9.33
N ILE A 90 7.33 2.93 8.28
CA ILE A 90 7.81 4.24 7.80
C ILE A 90 6.62 5.12 7.40
N GLY A 91 5.65 4.58 6.68
CA GLY A 91 4.45 5.33 6.28
C GLY A 91 3.63 5.78 7.48
N PHE A 92 3.58 4.99 8.54
CA PHE A 92 2.89 5.37 9.76
C PHE A 92 3.60 6.53 10.47
N ILE A 93 4.93 6.48 10.58
CA ILE A 93 5.74 7.57 11.16
C ILE A 93 5.57 8.87 10.36
N ILE A 94 5.61 8.78 9.03
CA ILE A 94 5.36 9.94 8.15
C ILE A 94 3.96 10.49 8.38
N SER A 95 2.96 9.62 8.51
CA SER A 95 1.58 10.04 8.76
C SER A 95 1.44 10.86 10.04
N ILE A 96 2.00 10.38 11.16
CA ILE A 96 1.99 11.13 12.42
C ILE A 96 2.69 12.49 12.27
N THR A 97 3.85 12.51 11.59
CA THR A 97 4.65 13.71 11.42
C THR A 97 3.96 14.76 10.54
N VAL A 98 3.38 14.32 9.42
CA VAL A 98 2.70 15.19 8.44
C VAL A 98 1.39 15.70 8.99
N PHE A 99 0.60 14.82 9.60
CA PHE A 99 -0.71 15.19 10.15
C PHE A 99 -0.65 15.79 11.57
N LYS A 100 0.55 15.97 12.13
CA LYS A 100 0.81 16.53 13.47
C LYS A 100 -0.11 15.95 14.55
N ILE A 101 -0.27 14.64 14.55
CA ILE A 101 -0.99 13.90 15.59
C ILE A 101 -0.09 13.67 16.79
#